data_AF-A0A258MWD9-F1
#
_entry.id   AF-A0A258MWD9-F1
#
_cell.length_a   1.000
_cell.length_b   1.000
_cell.length_c   1.000
_cell.angle_alpha   90.00
_cell.angle_beta   90.00
_cell.angle_gamma   90.00
#
_symmetry.space_group_name_H-M   'P 1'
#
loop_
_entity.id
_entity.type
_entity.pdbx_description
1 polymer ?
#
loop_
_entity_poly.entity_id
_entity_poly.type
_entity_poly.pdbx_seq_one_letter_code
_entity_poly.pdbx_strand_id
1 'polypeptide(L)'
;MSSIDWIVLVVTLLGIIAYGLYKSRTAKNLEGYFLSNRSMPWWLVLLSIMGTQASAITFLSAPGQAYTDGMRFVQYYFGLPIAMVIICISFVPL
;
A
#
# COMPACT_ATOMS: atom_id res chain seq x y z
N MET A 1 -6.41 25.49 -10.83
CA MET A 1 -5.22 24.95 -10.13
C MET A 1 -4.25 26.11 -9.97
N SER A 2 -3.93 26.44 -8.74
CA SER A 2 -3.00 27.50 -8.39
C SER A 2 -1.58 27.13 -8.85
N SER A 3 -0.72 28.13 -9.09
CA SER A 3 0.71 27.90 -9.32
C SER A 3 1.37 27.12 -8.16
N ILE A 4 0.83 27.25 -6.95
CA ILE A 4 1.25 26.50 -5.76
C ILE A 4 0.98 25.00 -5.91
N ASP A 5 -0.18 24.62 -6.47
CA ASP A 5 -0.55 23.21 -6.66
C ASP A 5 0.44 22.50 -7.59
N TRP A 6 0.85 23.20 -8.66
CA TRP A 6 1.85 22.71 -9.60
C TRP A 6 3.23 22.54 -8.96
N ILE A 7 3.65 23.50 -8.14
CA ILE A 7 4.91 23.40 -7.41
C ILE A 7 4.90 22.18 -6.49
N VAL A 8 3.83 21.99 -5.70
CA VAL A 8 3.70 20.84 -4.81
C VAL A 8 3.73 19.54 -5.60
N LEU A 9 2.98 19.44 -6.70
CA LEU A 9 2.94 18.25 -7.54
C LEU A 9 4.33 17.89 -8.07
N VAL A 10 5.03 18.86 -8.67
CA VAL A 10 6.36 18.64 -9.26
C VAL A 10 7.38 18.26 -8.20
N VAL A 11 7.39 18.94 -7.05
CA VAL A 11 8.29 18.62 -5.94
C VAL A 11 8.04 17.21 -5.39
N THR A 12 6.78 16.82 -5.24
CA THR A 12 6.41 15.50 -4.73
C THR A 12 6.87 14.40 -5.69
N LEU A 13 6.61 14.57 -7.00
CA LEU A 13 7.05 13.60 -8.02
C LEU A 13 8.57 13.48 -8.09
N LEU A 14 9.29 14.61 -8.10
CA LEU A 14 10.76 14.61 -8.11
C LEU A 14 11.32 13.97 -6.84
N GLY A 15 10.71 14.22 -5.68
CA GLY A 15 11.08 13.59 -4.41
C GLY A 15 10.96 12.06 -4.44
N ILE A 16 9.84 11.55 -4.97
CA ILE A 16 9.63 10.10 -5.13
C ILE A 16 10.69 9.48 -6.05
N ILE A 17 10.95 10.12 -7.20
CA ILE A 17 11.95 9.64 -8.17
C ILE A 17 13.35 9.66 -7.56
N ALA A 18 13.75 10.78 -6.94
CA ALA A 18 15.07 10.93 -6.32
C ALA A 18 15.28 9.89 -5.20
N TYR A 19 14.28 9.65 -4.36
CA TYR A 19 14.32 8.62 -3.32
C TYR A 19 14.46 7.22 -3.92
N GLY A 20 13.67 6.91 -4.96
CA GLY A 20 13.75 5.64 -5.68
C GLY A 20 15.14 5.39 -6.27
N LEU A 21 15.74 6.40 -6.90
CA LEU A 21 17.10 6.32 -7.46
C LEU A 21 18.17 6.15 -6.38
N TYR A 22 18.04 6.86 -5.25
CA TYR A 22 18.97 6.71 -4.12
C TYR A 22 18.90 5.30 -3.52
N LYS A 23 17.69 4.78 -3.27
CA LYS A 23 17.50 3.45 -2.68
C LYS A 23 17.92 2.33 -3.65
N SER A 24 17.66 2.50 -4.94
CA SER A 24 18.04 1.55 -6.00
C SER A 24 19.56 1.30 -6.04
N ARG A 25 20.38 2.34 -5.82
CA ARG A 25 21.86 2.21 -5.78
C ARG A 25 22.39 1.36 -4.62
N THR A 26 21.58 1.13 -3.58
CA THR A 26 21.99 0.37 -2.38
C THR A 26 21.72 -1.14 -2.52
N ALA A 27 20.89 -1.56 -3.48
CA ALA A 27 20.48 -2.94 -3.68
C ALA A 27 21.52 -3.76 -4.47
N LYS A 28 22.72 -3.99 -3.90
CA LYS A 28 23.75 -4.83 -4.55
C LYS A 28 23.56 -6.34 -4.32
N ASN A 29 22.74 -6.73 -3.35
CA ASN A 29 22.45 -8.14 -3.05
C ASN A 29 20.97 -8.43 -3.26
N LEU A 30 20.64 -9.21 -4.29
CA LEU A 30 19.26 -9.64 -4.59
C LEU A 30 18.62 -10.39 -3.41
N GLU A 31 19.40 -11.17 -2.64
CA GLU A 31 18.92 -11.86 -1.43
C GLU A 31 18.54 -10.88 -0.30
N GLY A 32 19.27 -9.78 -0.12
CA GLY A 32 18.91 -8.74 0.84
C GLY A 32 17.68 -7.93 0.42
N TYR A 33 17.42 -7.85 -0.88
CA TYR A 33 16.30 -7.12 -1.46
C TYR A 33 14.96 -7.88 -1.37
N PHE A 34 14.99 -9.20 -1.60
CA PHE A 34 13.77 -10.04 -1.54
C PHE A 34 13.55 -10.70 -0.18
N LEU A 35 14.61 -11.14 0.50
CA LEU A 35 14.48 -11.85 1.78
C LEU A 35 14.59 -10.92 2.99
N SER A 36 15.13 -9.70 2.84
CA SER A 36 15.45 -8.77 3.94
C SER A 36 16.01 -9.53 5.17
N ASN A 37 16.96 -10.42 4.87
CA ASN A 37 17.66 -11.26 5.84
C ASN A 37 16.76 -12.09 6.80
N ARG A 38 15.53 -12.45 6.37
CA ARG A 38 14.52 -13.20 7.15
C ARG A 38 14.12 -12.54 8.48
N SER A 39 14.46 -11.27 8.70
CA SER A 39 14.22 -10.54 9.94
C SER A 39 13.27 -9.36 9.73
N MET A 40 12.36 -9.44 8.75
CA MET A 40 11.34 -8.40 8.58
C MET A 40 10.37 -8.47 9.75
N PRO A 41 10.24 -7.40 10.53
CA PRO A 41 9.32 -7.42 11.63
C PRO A 41 7.87 -7.35 11.10
N TRP A 42 6.98 -8.06 11.77
CA TRP A 42 5.59 -8.24 11.34
C TRP A 42 4.83 -6.93 11.12
N TRP A 43 5.12 -5.87 11.89
CA TRP A 43 4.51 -4.55 11.69
C TRP A 43 4.92 -3.90 10.36
N LEU A 44 6.14 -4.14 9.88
CA LEU A 44 6.64 -3.58 8.63
C LEU A 44 6.01 -4.30 7.43
N VAL A 45 5.77 -5.61 7.58
CA VAL A 45 4.98 -6.40 6.63
C VAL A 45 3.53 -5.91 6.58
N LEU A 46 2.90 -5.68 7.73
CA LEU A 46 1.54 -5.13 7.80
C LEU A 46 1.43 -3.75 7.13
N LEU A 47 2.37 -2.85 7.40
CA LEU A 47 2.41 -1.53 6.78
C LEU A 47 2.58 -1.62 5.26
N SER A 48 3.42 -2.56 4.79
CA SER A 48 3.56 -2.83 3.36
C SER A 48 2.25 -3.30 2.73
N ILE A 49 1.57 -4.27 3.34
CA ILE A 49 0.29 -4.79 2.84
C ILE A 49 -0.76 -3.68 2.79
N MET A 50 -0.89 -2.88 3.85
CA MET A 50 -1.83 -1.75 3.88
C MET A 50 -1.49 -0.69 2.83
N GLY A 51 -0.19 -0.40 2.64
CA GLY A 51 0.29 0.51 1.60
C GLY A 51 -0.03 0.03 0.18
N THR A 52 0.07 -1.27 -0.08
CA THR A 52 -0.26 -1.85 -1.39
C THR A 52 -1.76 -1.87 -1.66
N GLN A 53 -2.59 -2.09 -0.63
CA GLN A 53 -4.04 -2.08 -0.75
C GLN A 53 -4.60 -0.68 -1.03
N ALA A 54 -3.91 0.37 -0.57
CA ALA A 54 -4.29 1.75 -0.80
C ALA A 54 -3.99 2.17 -2.26
N SER A 55 -4.99 2.07 -3.13
CA SER A 55 -4.90 2.51 -4.52
C SER A 55 -5.65 3.82 -4.78
N ALA A 56 -5.26 4.55 -5.82
CA ALA A 56 -5.99 5.75 -6.28
C ALA A 56 -7.46 5.43 -6.60
N ILE A 57 -7.73 4.22 -7.10
CA ILE A 57 -9.09 3.71 -7.34
C ILE A 57 -9.87 3.66 -6.03
N THR A 58 -9.29 3.12 -4.97
CA THR A 58 -9.98 3.02 -3.66
C THR A 58 -10.32 4.40 -3.11
N PHE A 59 -9.38 5.35 -3.20
CA PHE A 59 -9.58 6.72 -2.74
C PHE A 59 -10.70 7.47 -3.49
N LEU A 60 -10.90 7.18 -4.77
CA LEU A 60 -11.97 7.80 -5.55
C LEU A 60 -13.30 7.03 -5.44
N SER A 61 -13.24 5.70 -5.50
CA SER A 61 -14.42 4.83 -5.54
C SER A 61 -15.12 4.70 -4.18
N ALA A 62 -14.40 4.64 -3.07
CA ALA A 62 -15.04 4.46 -1.76
C ALA A 62 -15.93 5.65 -1.35
N PRO A 63 -15.51 6.92 -1.49
CA PRO A 63 -16.41 8.06 -1.28
C PRO A 63 -17.51 8.14 -2.33
N GLY A 64 -17.21 7.80 -3.59
CA GLY A 64 -18.22 7.75 -4.66
C GLY A 64 -19.34 6.75 -4.35
N GLN A 65 -18.97 5.55 -3.92
CA GLN A 65 -19.92 4.52 -3.49
C GLN A 65 -20.63 4.92 -2.19
N ALA A 66 -19.94 5.58 -1.25
CA ALA A 66 -20.56 6.11 -0.04
C ALA A 66 -21.63 7.16 -0.36
N TYR A 67 -21.41 7.97 -1.39
CA TYR A 67 -22.35 8.97 -1.85
C TYR A 67 -23.58 8.35 -2.52
N THR A 68 -23.43 7.28 -3.30
CA THR A 68 -24.54 6.64 -4.02
C THR A 68 -25.32 5.62 -3.17
N ASP A 69 -24.61 4.74 -2.46
CA ASP A 69 -25.18 3.56 -1.77
C ASP A 69 -24.99 3.60 -0.24
N GLY A 70 -24.40 4.68 0.29
CA GLY A 70 -24.09 4.81 1.71
C GLY A 70 -22.92 3.95 2.16
N MET A 71 -22.76 3.80 3.48
CA MET A 71 -21.62 3.10 4.09
C MET A 71 -21.71 1.57 4.05
N ARG A 72 -22.47 0.98 3.11
CA ARG A 72 -22.65 -0.49 3.01
C ARG A 72 -21.34 -1.21 2.72
N PHE A 73 -20.44 -0.58 1.96
CA PHE A 73 -19.10 -1.10 1.67
C PHE A 73 -18.29 -1.43 2.94
N VAL A 74 -18.58 -0.76 4.06
CA VAL A 74 -17.89 -1.01 5.34
C VAL A 74 -18.11 -2.43 5.84
N GLN A 75 -19.27 -3.05 5.56
CA GLN A 75 -19.54 -4.44 5.92
C GLN A 75 -18.56 -5.40 5.24
N TYR A 76 -18.20 -5.12 3.98
CA TYR A 76 -17.19 -5.86 3.24
C TYR A 76 -15.80 -5.70 3.88
N TYR A 77 -15.43 -4.47 4.28
CA TYR A 77 -14.16 -4.21 4.98
C TYR A 77 -14.08 -4.87 6.36
N PHE A 78 -15.19 -5.06 7.07
CA PHE A 78 -15.19 -5.85 8.32
C PHE A 78 -15.09 -7.36 8.08
N GLY A 79 -15.61 -7.87 6.97
CA GLY A 79 -15.47 -9.29 6.59
C GLY A 79 -14.06 -9.65 6.12
N LEU A 80 -13.34 -8.71 5.50
CA LEU A 80 -12.00 -8.93 4.95
C LEU A 80 -10.97 -9.45 5.97
N PRO A 81 -10.83 -8.89 7.18
CA PRO A 81 -9.93 -9.42 8.20
C PRO A 81 -10.21 -10.89 8.55
N ILE A 82 -11.49 -11.26 8.66
CA ILE A 82 -11.89 -12.63 8.99
C ILE A 82 -11.54 -13.57 7.84
N ALA A 83 -11.83 -13.16 6.60
CA ALA A 83 -11.46 -13.91 5.40
C ALA A 83 -9.92 -14.08 5.30
N MET A 84 -9.15 -13.03 5.62
CA MET A 84 -7.69 -13.09 5.64
C MET A 84 -7.15 -14.08 6.68
N VAL A 85 -7.73 -14.13 7.88
CA VAL A 85 -7.33 -15.14 8.89
C VAL A 85 -7.57 -16.56 8.37
N ILE A 86 -8.74 -16.82 7.77
CA ILE A 86 -9.06 -18.14 7.21
C ILE A 86 -8.07 -18.51 6.10
N ILE A 87 -7.82 -17.60 5.16
CA ILE A 87 -6.88 -17.81 4.05
C ILE A 87 -5.47 -18.07 4.57
N CYS A 88 -5.01 -17.31 5.56
CA CYS A 88 -3.71 -17.50 6.18
C CYS A 88 -3.58 -18.89 6.85
N ILE A 89 -4.65 -19.41 7.44
CA ILE A 89 -4.62 -20.74 8.07
C ILE A 89 -4.69 -21.86 7.02
N SER A 90 -5.43 -21.67 5.93
CA SER A 90 -5.66 -22.74 4.95
C SER A 90 -4.66 -22.78 3.80
N PHE A 91 -4.18 -21.62 3.31
CA PHE A 91 -3.36 -21.52 2.10
C PHE A 91 -1.89 -21.15 2.33
N VAL A 92 -1.55 -20.46 3.42
CA VAL A 92 -0.15 -20.09 3.72
C VAL A 92 0.69 -21.26 4.27
N PRO A 93 0.16 -22.26 5.02
CA PRO A 93 0.95 -23.41 5.45
C PRO A 93 1.10 -24.52 4.39
N LEU A 94 0.63 -24.30 3.15
CA LEU A 94 0.87 -25.16 1.98
C LEU A 94 2.02 -24.59 1.14
#